data_AF-A0A0Q8UDV9-F1
#
_entry.id   AF-A0A0Q8UDV9-F1
#
_cell.length_a   1.000
_cell.length_b   1.000
_cell.length_c   1.000
_cell.angle_alpha   90.00
_cell.angle_beta   90.00
_cell.angle_gamma   90.00
#
_symmetry.space_group_name_H-M   'P 1'
#
loop_
_entity.id
_entity.type
_entity.pdbx_description
1 polymer ?
#
loop_
_entity_poly.entity_id
_entity_poly.type
_entity_poly.pdbx_seq_one_letter_code
_entity_poly.pdbx_strand_id
1 'polypeptide(L)' 'MDGRQLAEVARDVRPELAILFITGYAENAATQASFHGTNVQMITKPFAIDDLAAKIGEMMPVADQVS' A
#
# COMPACT_ATOMS: atom_id res chain seq x y z
N MET A 1 9.08 -12.02 -11.00
CA MET A 1 7.87 -11.28 -10.61
C MET A 1 8.20 -10.57 -9.31
N ASP A 2 8.38 -9.27 -9.36
CA ASP A 2 8.64 -8.45 -8.18
C ASP A 2 7.33 -7.93 -7.59
N GLY A 3 7.37 -7.40 -6.36
CA GLY A 3 6.17 -6.95 -5.66
C GLY A 3 5.32 -5.95 -6.46
N ARG A 4 5.95 -5.13 -7.32
CA ARG A 4 5.27 -4.23 -8.24
C ARG A 4 4.43 -4.98 -9.29
N GLN A 5 5.03 -5.95 -9.97
CA GLN A 5 4.32 -6.73 -11.00
C GLN A 5 3.16 -7.52 -10.39
N LEU A 6 3.34 -8.04 -9.17
CA LEU A 6 2.26 -8.68 -8.43
C LEU A 6 1.12 -7.70 -8.13
N ALA A 7 1.44 -6.48 -7.68
CA ALA A 7 0.45 -5.44 -7.42
C ALA A 7 -0.30 -5.02 -8.69
N GLU A 8 0.39 -4.88 -9.82
CA GLU A 8 -0.23 -4.56 -11.12
C GLU A 8 -1.22 -5.66 -11.54
N VAL A 9 -0.81 -6.94 -11.48
CA VAL A 9 -1.69 -8.08 -11.79
C VAL A 9 -2.87 -8.16 -10.81
N ALA A 10 -2.64 -7.92 -9.53
CA ALA A 10 -3.71 -7.96 -8.53
C ALA A 10 -4.74 -6.84 -8.75
N ARG A 11 -4.32 -5.66 -9.24
CA ARG A 11 -5.21 -4.54 -9.57
C ARG A 11 -6.01 -4.77 -10.85
N ASP A 12 -5.46 -5.51 -11.82
CA ASP A 12 -6.22 -5.92 -13.01
C ASP A 12 -7.46 -6.74 -12.62
N VAL A 13 -7.31 -7.60 -11.60
CA VAL A 13 -8.41 -8.41 -11.06
C VAL A 13 -9.29 -7.64 -10.08
N ARG A 14 -8.69 -6.79 -9.22
CA ARG A 14 -9.41 -5.98 -8.22
C ARG A 14 -8.92 -4.52 -8.27
N PRO A 15 -9.56 -3.66 -9.08
CA PRO A 15 -9.17 -2.27 -9.27
C PRO A 15 -9.10 -1.44 -7.98
N GLU A 16 -9.97 -1.76 -7.02
CA GLU A 16 -10.09 -1.06 -5.73
C GLU A 16 -9.17 -1.61 -4.63
N LEU A 17 -8.40 -2.67 -4.92
CA LEU A 17 -7.52 -3.30 -3.94
C LEU A 17 -6.52 -2.29 -3.38
N ALA A 18 -6.56 -2.10 -2.06
CA ALA A 18 -5.59 -1.31 -1.33
C ALA A 18 -4.26 -2.08 -1.23
N ILE A 19 -3.15 -1.42 -1.59
CA ILE A 19 -1.82 -2.05 -1.64
C ILE A 19 -0.84 -1.25 -0.79
N LEU A 20 -0.26 -1.90 0.21
CA LEU A 20 0.77 -1.32 1.08
C LEU A 20 2.12 -1.96 0.77
N PHE A 21 3.04 -1.19 0.22
CA PHE A 21 4.41 -1.62 0.00
C PHE A 21 5.26 -1.41 1.24
N ILE A 22 6.12 -2.39 1.54
CA ILE A 22 7.07 -2.32 2.63
C ILE A 22 8.48 -2.24 2.05
N THR A 23 9.17 -1.12 2.25
CA THR A 23 10.54 -0.92 1.74
C THR A 23 11.59 -0.97 2.86
N GLY A 24 12.77 -1.51 2.56
CA GLY A 24 13.98 -1.33 3.38
C GLY A 24 14.76 -0.06 2.99
N TYR A 25 15.75 0.31 3.79
CA TYR A 25 16.65 1.42 3.50
C TYR A 25 17.50 1.14 2.24
N ALA A 26 17.68 2.18 1.42
CA ALA A 26 18.58 2.37 0.27
C ALA A 26 18.09 2.09 -1.18
N GLU A 27 17.02 1.36 -1.46
CA GLU A 27 16.74 0.97 -2.88
C GLU A 27 15.58 1.68 -3.62
N ASN A 28 14.77 2.54 -3.00
CA ASN A 28 13.44 2.83 -3.58
C ASN A 28 12.96 4.30 -3.55
N ALA A 29 13.84 5.28 -3.70
CA ALA A 29 13.42 6.68 -3.95
C ALA A 29 12.65 6.84 -5.28
N ALA A 30 13.06 6.11 -6.33
CA ALA A 30 12.38 6.10 -7.63
C ALA A 30 11.00 5.41 -7.61
N THR A 31 10.83 4.50 -6.65
CA THR A 31 9.60 3.73 -6.42
C THR A 31 8.53 4.62 -5.79
N GLN A 32 8.86 5.45 -4.79
CA GLN A 32 7.90 6.40 -4.19
C GLN A 32 7.16 7.28 -5.22
N ALA A 33 7.86 7.85 -6.20
CA ALA A 33 7.24 8.70 -7.22
C ALA A 33 6.32 7.95 -8.19
N SER A 34 6.50 6.63 -8.32
CA SER A 34 5.72 5.78 -9.23
C SER A 34 4.39 5.27 -8.64
N PHE A 35 4.20 5.36 -7.32
CA PHE A 35 3.01 4.81 -6.62
C PHE A 35 1.98 5.88 -6.22
N HIS A 36 1.81 6.94 -7.02
CA HIS A 36 0.77 7.96 -6.85
C HIS A 36 -0.63 7.49 -7.31
N GLY A 37 -1.08 6.33 -6.82
CA GLY A 37 -2.46 5.85 -7.02
C GLY A 37 -3.29 6.08 -5.76
N THR A 38 -4.57 6.42 -5.90
CA THR A 38 -5.50 6.69 -4.78
C THR A 38 -5.54 5.58 -3.71
N ASN A 39 -5.18 4.33 -4.06
CA ASN A 39 -5.23 3.16 -3.18
C ASN A 39 -3.86 2.46 -3.01
N VAL A 40 -2.74 3.16 -3.23
CA VAL A 40 -1.39 2.59 -3.01
C VAL A 40 -0.62 3.44 -2.00
N GLN A 41 -0.05 2.79 -1.00
CA GLN A 41 0.76 3.45 0.03
C GLN A 41 2.07 2.69 0.27
N MET A 42 2.98 3.32 1.02
CA MET A 42 4.28 2.75 1.37
C MET A 42 4.59 2.95 2.85
N ILE A 43 5.29 1.99 3.46
CA ILE A 43 5.88 2.07 4.79
C ILE A 43 7.35 1.62 4.74
N THR A 44 8.23 2.33 5.45
CA THR A 44 9.67 2.08 5.46
C THR A 44 10.06 1.31 6.71
N LYS A 45 10.95 0.32 6.58
CA LYS A 45 11.56 -0.40 7.70
C LYS A 45 12.71 0.39 8.33
N PRO A 46 12.94 0.27 9.65
CA PRO A 46 12.05 -0.39 10.62
C PRO A 46 10.80 0.46 10.89
N PHE A 47 9.67 -0.21 11.18
CA PHE A 47 8.42 0.43 11.61
C PHE A 47 7.91 -0.26 12.86
N ALA A 48 7.17 0.47 13.71
CA ALA A 48 6.45 -0.17 14.81
C ALA A 48 5.18 -0.85 14.29
N ILE A 49 4.69 -1.84 15.02
CA ILE A 49 3.44 -2.54 14.67
C ILE A 49 2.25 -1.56 14.71
N ASP A 50 2.28 -0.59 15.61
CA ASP A 50 1.26 0.45 15.72
C ASP A 50 1.21 1.32 14.46
N ASP A 51 2.37 1.70 13.91
CA ASP A 51 2.45 2.45 12.64
C ASP A 51 1.87 1.64 11.47
N LEU A 52 2.14 0.33 11.44
CA LEU A 52 1.57 -0.56 10.42
C LEU A 52 0.05 -0.65 10.55
N ALA A 53 -0.47 -0.80 11.77
CA ALA A 53 -1.90 -0.90 12.03
C ALA A 53 -2.63 0.40 11.67
N ALA A 54 -2.07 1.56 12.05
CA ALA A 54 -2.58 2.86 11.67
C ALA A 54 -2.64 3.01 10.15
N LYS A 55 -1.56 2.65 9.45
CA LYS A 55 -1.49 2.73 7.98
C LYS A 55 -2.53 1.87 7.28
N ILE A 56 -2.74 0.66 7.77
CA ILE A 56 -3.79 -0.23 7.25
C ILE A 56 -5.17 0.39 7.52
N GLY A 57 -5.39 0.94 8.71
CA GLY A 57 -6.64 1.63 9.07
C GLY A 57 -6.98 2.79 8.14
N GLU A 58 -5.99 3.61 7.77
CA GLU A 58 -6.16 4.72 6.80
C GLU A 58 -6.53 4.24 5.39
N MET A 59 -6.17 3.01 5.04
CA MET A 59 -6.36 2.43 3.71
C MET A 59 -7.69 1.68 3.56
N MET A 60 -8.34 1.35 4.67
CA MET A 60 -9.63 0.66 4.64
C MET A 60 -10.73 1.69 4.38
N PRO A 61 -11.70 1.40 3.50
CA PRO A 61 -12.88 2.23 3.37
C PRO A 61 -13.58 2.27 4.74
N VAL A 62 -14.08 3.44 5.13
CA VAL A 62 -15.00 3.54 6.27
C VAL A 62 -16.14 2.58 5.96
N ALA A 63 -16.29 1.53 6.79
CA ALA A 63 -17.42 0.63 6.65
C ALA A 63 -18.66 1.51 6.69
N ASP A 64 -19.35 1.60 5.55
CA ASP A 64 -20.58 2.35 5.41
C ASP A 64 -21.46 1.93 6.58
N GLN A 65 -21.74 2.86 7.50
CA GLN A 65 -22.67 2.64 8.59
C GLN A 65 -24.03 2.47 7.93
N VAL A 66 -24.36 1.23 7.58
CA VAL A 66 -25.66 0.84 7.05
C VAL A 66 -26.70 1.31 8.06
N SER A 67 -27.37 2.41 7.71
CA SER A 67 -28.60 2.89 8.34
C SER A 67 -29.79 2.05 7.89
#